data_AF-W6KPB9-F1
#
_entry.id   AF-W6KPB9-F1
#
_cell.length_a   1.000
_cell.length_b   1.000
_cell.length_c   1.000
_cell.angle_alpha   90.00
_cell.angle_beta   90.00
_cell.angle_gamma   90.00
#
_symmetry.space_group_name_H-M   'P 1'
#
loop_
_entity.id
_entity.type
_entity.pdbx_description
1 polymer ?
#
loop_
_entity_poly.entity_id
_entity_poly.type
_entity_poly.pdbx_seq_one_letter_code
_entity_poly.pdbx_strand_id
1 'polypeptide(L)'
;MKISDSSPTGEGESTHVANLKNSNLMFDLRETVLQYLRTPDEFYINIILASLKSGMFTIKGDVFELAAGNPFLIKTFLDSSYVDLEDERVKVVVQLELDHVLNGEPHVDVLKLEQSDYLRCLCNVKSARISEKQVCLIRNSGFEFIKLIGDFPHLRKDIKPIRSWFLPIFRMAVSINIFTGWFSMLIAALFTASVLWTIVYWIMLDELNKAYLTIICYVCGYILSLVFTMRMEERRIRVYQNFIWSYPSNLTKIIPIIPLYECRLLYVALRYQLTPNKHQYFVIRYDLRNGMAMQQLINGLLHALPQITIQAYFNSIMRDPSGDVPFVISSSFWVILSTGICSFLLSMFSNIQQVVLSHSCDSFGFAMMSTEAGRRMLNENMPTHIMTRILIFQILAFIIGAIVTILIYLCNMHGCSYNTKTFIAFYFGIIWVDFFVLATVYVYVRFHTWYGVFSFPLILMHVIFIFFVFMEGRSTKYNECPLYQGYKVHWLYPITVLFGLLCFFCVLWLVMVFYEVLTGQQIRQRVLDTYFYM
;
A
#
# COMPACT_ATOMS: atom_id res chain seq x y z
N MET A 1 13.63 -66.10 -53.40
CA MET A 1 12.49 -66.42 -54.29
C MET A 1 12.70 -65.60 -55.56
N LYS A 2 12.73 -66.22 -56.75
CA LYS A 2 12.89 -65.52 -58.04
C LYS A 2 11.51 -65.07 -58.56
N ILE A 3 11.53 -63.98 -59.35
CA ILE A 3 10.70 -63.57 -60.52
C ILE A 3 11.00 -62.06 -60.63
N SER A 4 11.79 -61.50 -61.56
CA SER A 4 11.92 -61.59 -63.03
C SER A 4 10.82 -60.86 -63.83
N ASP A 5 11.24 -59.70 -64.37
CA ASP A 5 10.88 -59.08 -65.65
C ASP A 5 9.44 -58.61 -65.92
N SER A 6 9.30 -57.27 -66.08
CA SER A 6 8.91 -56.67 -67.38
C SER A 6 9.04 -55.14 -67.40
N SER A 7 9.89 -54.62 -68.28
CA SER A 7 9.71 -53.34 -69.00
C SER A 7 9.46 -53.68 -70.49
N PRO A 8 9.12 -52.77 -71.43
CA PRO A 8 9.14 -51.29 -71.44
C PRO A 8 7.69 -50.72 -71.51
N THR A 9 7.32 -49.50 -71.96
CA THR A 9 7.98 -48.42 -72.74
C THR A 9 7.27 -47.08 -72.46
N GLY A 10 7.92 -45.92 -72.67
CA GLY A 10 7.23 -44.62 -72.71
C GLY A 10 8.06 -43.41 -72.29
N GLU A 11 8.84 -42.87 -73.24
CA GLU A 11 9.20 -41.46 -73.47
C GLU A 11 9.21 -40.41 -72.32
N GLY A 12 10.36 -39.74 -72.16
CA GLY A 12 10.46 -38.40 -71.56
C GLY A 12 10.36 -38.34 -70.02
N GLU A 13 10.94 -37.38 -69.31
CA GLU A 13 11.87 -36.30 -69.69
C GLU A 13 12.96 -36.17 -68.62
N SER A 14 14.02 -35.43 -68.95
CA SER A 14 15.07 -35.01 -68.01
C SER A 14 14.50 -34.47 -66.69
N THR A 15 14.91 -35.04 -65.55
CA THR A 15 14.74 -34.44 -64.23
C THR A 15 15.51 -33.13 -64.17
N HIS A 16 14.82 -32.05 -64.56
CA HIS A 16 15.33 -30.69 -64.44
C HIS A 16 15.56 -30.36 -62.97
N VAL A 17 16.79 -30.00 -62.65
CA VAL A 17 17.09 -29.22 -61.45
C VAL A 17 16.45 -27.84 -61.61
N ALA A 18 15.22 -27.70 -61.11
CA ALA A 18 14.67 -26.43 -60.66
C ALA A 18 14.92 -26.40 -59.13
N ASN A 19 15.96 -25.75 -58.61
CA ASN A 19 16.30 -24.35 -58.87
C ASN A 19 15.07 -23.44 -58.88
N LEU A 20 14.16 -23.66 -57.91
CA LEU A 20 13.24 -22.64 -57.40
C LEU A 20 14.00 -21.55 -56.64
N LYS A 21 15.02 -20.97 -57.29
CA LYS A 21 15.59 -19.67 -56.98
C LYS A 21 14.62 -18.60 -57.50
N ASN A 22 13.38 -18.63 -56.99
CA ASN A 22 12.33 -17.70 -57.36
C ASN A 22 12.57 -16.36 -56.63
N SER A 23 13.66 -15.68 -56.99
CA SER A 23 14.06 -14.36 -56.49
C SER A 23 13.11 -13.23 -56.88
N ASN A 24 12.00 -13.55 -57.56
CA ASN A 24 11.09 -12.58 -58.19
C ASN A 24 9.70 -12.53 -57.53
N LEU A 25 9.41 -13.37 -56.52
CA LEU A 25 8.35 -13.08 -55.55
C LEU A 25 8.91 -12.20 -54.43
N MET A 26 9.31 -10.97 -54.80
CA MET A 26 9.28 -9.87 -53.85
C MET A 26 7.81 -9.59 -53.54
N PHE A 27 7.28 -10.27 -52.53
CA PHE A 27 6.00 -9.93 -51.95
C PHE A 27 6.07 -8.48 -51.47
N ASP A 28 5.26 -7.61 -52.09
CA ASP A 28 5.13 -6.24 -51.60
C ASP A 28 4.39 -6.27 -50.26
N LEU A 29 5.15 -6.03 -49.18
CA LEU A 29 4.62 -5.92 -47.83
C LEU A 29 3.54 -4.84 -47.76
N ARG A 30 3.68 -3.76 -48.54
CA ARG A 30 2.73 -2.64 -48.59
C ARG A 30 1.37 -3.07 -49.13
N GLU A 31 1.35 -3.75 -50.27
CA GLU A 31 0.10 -4.25 -50.87
C GLU A 31 -0.53 -5.34 -49.98
N THR A 32 0.28 -6.24 -49.39
CA THR A 32 -0.23 -7.28 -48.47
C THR A 32 -0.91 -6.67 -47.24
N VAL A 33 -0.35 -5.58 -46.70
CA VAL A 33 -0.93 -4.83 -45.57
C VAL A 33 -2.21 -4.10 -45.99
N LEU A 34 -2.26 -3.50 -47.17
CA LEU A 34 -3.49 -2.91 -47.73
C LEU A 34 -4.60 -3.95 -47.91
N GLN A 35 -4.27 -5.17 -48.35
CA GLN A 35 -5.23 -6.27 -48.48
C GLN A 35 -5.75 -6.73 -47.11
N TYR A 36 -4.88 -6.89 -46.10
CA TYR A 36 -5.31 -7.21 -44.73
C TYR A 36 -6.22 -6.12 -44.12
N LEU A 37 -5.93 -4.84 -44.37
CA LEU A 37 -6.75 -3.72 -43.89
C LEU A 37 -8.13 -3.66 -44.56
N ARG A 38 -8.23 -4.09 -45.82
CA ARG A 38 -9.50 -4.23 -46.55
C ARG A 38 -10.28 -5.48 -46.12
N THR A 39 -9.57 -6.57 -45.84
CA THR A 39 -10.13 -7.89 -45.54
C THR A 39 -9.27 -8.58 -44.48
N PRO A 40 -9.56 -8.39 -43.17
CA PRO A 40 -8.74 -8.95 -42.10
C PRO A 40 -8.95 -10.47 -42.00
N ASP A 41 -8.00 -11.21 -42.60
CA ASP A 41 -7.98 -12.67 -42.70
C ASP A 41 -6.66 -13.22 -42.13
N GLU A 42 -6.72 -14.40 -41.50
CA GLU A 42 -5.54 -15.15 -41.05
C GLU A 42 -4.55 -15.42 -42.19
N PHE A 43 -5.03 -15.58 -43.42
CA PHE A 43 -4.18 -15.77 -44.59
C PHE A 43 -3.20 -14.60 -44.80
N TYR A 44 -3.69 -13.36 -44.83
CA TYR A 44 -2.86 -12.19 -45.09
C TYR A 44 -1.89 -11.88 -43.93
N ILE A 45 -2.30 -12.04 -42.68
CA ILE A 45 -1.38 -11.87 -41.54
C ILE A 45 -0.30 -12.97 -41.52
N ASN A 46 -0.60 -14.21 -41.91
CA ASN A 46 0.41 -15.25 -42.02
C ASN A 46 1.46 -14.94 -43.10
N ILE A 47 1.06 -14.32 -44.22
CA ILE A 47 2.01 -13.82 -45.24
C ILE A 47 2.86 -12.66 -44.70
N ILE A 48 2.26 -11.73 -43.96
CA ILE A 48 2.98 -10.63 -43.29
C ILE A 48 4.01 -11.20 -42.31
N LEU A 49 3.60 -12.10 -41.42
CA LEU A 49 4.48 -12.77 -40.44
C LEU A 49 5.61 -13.58 -41.10
N ALA A 50 5.33 -14.27 -42.21
CA ALA A 50 6.34 -15.00 -42.97
C ALA A 50 7.35 -14.04 -43.65
N SER A 51 6.86 -12.94 -44.23
CA SER A 51 7.70 -11.89 -44.81
C SER A 51 8.62 -11.24 -43.77
N LEU A 52 8.11 -10.96 -42.57
CA LEU A 52 8.90 -10.43 -41.46
C LEU A 52 9.95 -11.44 -40.98
N LYS A 53 9.59 -12.72 -40.80
CA LYS A 53 10.53 -13.79 -40.43
C LYS A 53 11.64 -14.04 -41.45
N SER A 54 11.45 -13.66 -42.71
CA SER A 54 12.51 -13.77 -43.73
C SER A 54 13.67 -12.81 -43.51
N GLY A 55 13.46 -11.72 -42.74
CA GLY A 55 14.46 -10.71 -42.43
C GLY A 55 14.99 -9.91 -43.63
N MET A 56 14.39 -10.02 -44.82
CA MET A 56 14.85 -9.36 -46.04
C MET A 56 14.31 -7.95 -46.24
N PHE A 57 13.51 -7.42 -45.30
CA PHE A 57 12.81 -6.14 -45.44
C PHE A 57 13.00 -5.28 -44.19
N THR A 58 13.34 -4.00 -44.39
CA THR A 58 13.19 -2.97 -43.35
C THR A 58 11.85 -2.27 -43.54
N ILE A 59 10.99 -2.24 -42.52
CA ILE A 59 9.69 -1.56 -42.59
C ILE A 59 9.95 -0.06 -42.45
N LYS A 60 9.78 0.67 -43.55
CA LYS A 60 9.85 2.12 -43.61
C LYS A 60 8.54 2.77 -43.17
N GLY A 61 8.59 4.07 -42.90
CA GLY A 61 7.47 4.85 -42.40
C GLY A 61 6.23 4.85 -43.30
N ASP A 62 6.40 4.73 -44.62
CA ASP A 62 5.28 4.67 -45.58
C ASP A 62 4.49 3.35 -45.54
N VAL A 63 5.11 2.25 -45.11
CA VAL A 63 4.42 0.97 -44.86
C VAL A 63 3.88 0.91 -43.43
N PHE A 64 4.61 1.49 -42.47
CA PHE A 64 4.19 1.54 -41.07
C PHE A 64 2.96 2.46 -40.87
N GLU A 65 2.91 3.59 -41.56
CA GLU A 65 1.78 4.55 -41.56
C GLU A 65 0.46 3.92 -42.02
N LEU A 66 0.49 2.91 -42.89
CA LEU A 66 -0.71 2.16 -43.29
C LEU A 66 -1.33 1.37 -42.14
N ALA A 67 -0.55 0.95 -41.15
CA ALA A 67 -1.05 0.23 -39.98
C ALA A 67 -1.64 1.14 -38.88
N ALA A 68 -1.59 2.46 -39.04
CA ALA A 68 -2.18 3.42 -38.10
C ALA A 68 -3.66 3.09 -37.80
N GLY A 69 -4.05 3.10 -36.53
CA GLY A 69 -5.39 2.69 -36.09
C GLY A 69 -5.60 1.18 -36.01
N ASN A 70 -4.61 0.33 -36.30
CA ASN A 70 -4.67 -1.12 -36.11
C ASN A 70 -3.61 -1.61 -35.10
N PRO A 71 -3.96 -1.70 -33.79
CA PRO A 71 -3.02 -2.07 -32.73
C PRO A 71 -2.32 -3.42 -32.94
N PHE A 72 -2.99 -4.37 -33.58
CA PHE A 72 -2.45 -5.71 -33.81
C PHE A 72 -1.37 -5.71 -34.90
N LEU A 73 -1.57 -4.98 -36.00
CA LEU A 73 -0.53 -4.79 -37.02
C LEU A 73 0.66 -4.00 -36.48
N ILE A 74 0.42 -2.88 -35.78
CA ILE A 74 1.48 -2.04 -35.21
C ILE A 74 2.34 -2.84 -34.24
N LYS A 75 1.70 -3.60 -33.33
CA LYS A 75 2.40 -4.51 -32.41
C LYS A 75 3.22 -5.55 -33.18
N THR A 76 2.63 -6.19 -34.19
CA THR A 76 3.31 -7.20 -35.01
C THR A 76 4.55 -6.65 -35.71
N PHE A 77 4.49 -5.41 -36.23
CA PHE A 77 5.64 -4.75 -36.85
C PHE A 77 6.72 -4.40 -35.82
N LEU A 78 6.37 -3.77 -34.70
CA LEU A 78 7.33 -3.38 -33.67
C LEU A 78 8.00 -4.60 -33.01
N ASP A 79 7.23 -5.65 -32.68
CA ASP A 79 7.74 -6.91 -32.11
C ASP A 79 8.67 -7.64 -33.09
N SER A 80 8.50 -7.45 -34.42
CA SER A 80 9.38 -8.05 -35.44
C SER A 80 10.81 -7.53 -35.42
N SER A 81 11.08 -6.36 -34.81
CA SER A 81 12.38 -5.67 -34.80
C SER A 81 12.93 -5.23 -36.16
N TYR A 82 12.14 -5.34 -37.25
CA TYR A 82 12.53 -4.90 -38.61
C TYR A 82 12.06 -3.48 -38.98
N VAL A 83 11.45 -2.74 -38.07
CA VAL A 83 11.02 -1.35 -38.31
C VAL A 83 12.22 -0.40 -38.27
N ASP A 84 12.30 0.52 -39.24
CA ASP A 84 13.22 1.65 -39.17
C ASP A 84 12.74 2.66 -38.11
N LEU A 85 13.21 2.49 -36.88
CA LEU A 85 12.88 3.35 -35.75
C LEU A 85 13.49 4.77 -35.87
N GLU A 86 14.34 5.03 -36.86
CA GLU A 86 14.87 6.37 -37.11
C GLU A 86 14.05 7.18 -38.14
N ASP A 87 13.16 6.54 -38.88
CA ASP A 87 12.22 7.22 -39.79
C ASP A 87 11.23 8.12 -39.01
N GLU A 88 11.17 9.39 -39.38
CA GLU A 88 10.34 10.40 -38.72
C GLU A 88 8.83 10.07 -38.78
N ARG A 89 8.37 9.38 -39.83
CA ARG A 89 6.95 8.98 -39.92
C ARG A 89 6.62 7.86 -38.93
N VAL A 90 7.53 6.90 -38.73
CA VAL A 90 7.38 5.88 -37.69
C VAL A 90 7.31 6.55 -36.32
N LYS A 91 8.19 7.51 -36.05
CA LYS A 91 8.20 8.27 -34.78
C LYS A 91 6.87 9.00 -34.54
N VAL A 92 6.32 9.65 -35.57
CA VAL A 92 5.03 10.34 -35.49
C VAL A 92 3.87 9.38 -35.26
N VAL A 93 3.78 8.27 -36.01
CA VAL A 93 2.70 7.28 -35.87
C VAL A 93 2.72 6.61 -34.49
N VAL A 94 3.91 6.22 -34.00
CA VAL A 94 4.06 5.65 -32.64
C VAL A 94 3.64 6.66 -31.57
N GLN A 95 3.99 7.95 -31.70
CA GLN A 95 3.58 8.96 -30.74
C GLN A 95 2.07 9.22 -30.78
N LEU A 96 1.44 9.27 -31.96
CA LEU A 96 -0.01 9.44 -32.10
C LEU A 96 -0.80 8.28 -31.49
N GLU A 97 -0.35 7.04 -31.68
CA GLU A 97 -0.94 5.85 -31.07
C GLU A 97 -0.76 5.84 -29.55
N LEU A 98 0.44 6.20 -29.06
CA LEU A 98 0.71 6.34 -27.63
C LEU A 98 -0.18 7.42 -27.00
N ASP A 99 -0.34 8.56 -27.68
CA ASP A 99 -1.22 9.64 -27.25
C ASP A 99 -2.69 9.22 -27.28
N HIS A 100 -3.13 8.47 -28.31
CA HIS A 100 -4.49 7.95 -28.40
C HIS A 100 -4.83 7.01 -27.25
N VAL A 101 -3.97 6.02 -26.97
CA VAL A 101 -4.17 5.06 -25.86
C VAL A 101 -4.08 5.74 -24.49
N LEU A 102 -3.20 6.74 -24.33
CA LEU A 102 -3.02 7.46 -23.05
C LEU A 102 -3.90 8.70 -22.88
N ASN A 103 -4.82 8.99 -23.80
CA ASN A 103 -5.81 10.06 -23.62
C ASN A 103 -6.98 9.67 -22.70
N GLY A 104 -7.16 8.37 -22.44
CA GLY A 104 -8.25 7.82 -21.62
C GLY A 104 -9.62 7.84 -22.31
N GLU A 105 -10.54 7.00 -21.83
CA GLU A 105 -11.94 7.11 -22.22
C GLU A 105 -12.58 8.29 -21.47
N PRO A 106 -13.43 9.11 -22.11
CA PRO A 106 -14.21 10.09 -21.38
C PRO A 106 -15.04 9.35 -20.31
N HIS A 107 -14.90 9.78 -19.06
CA HIS A 107 -15.45 9.15 -17.84
C HIS A 107 -14.68 7.96 -17.23
N VAL A 108 -13.48 7.60 -17.72
CA VAL A 108 -12.62 6.58 -17.11
C VAL A 108 -11.18 7.07 -16.89
N ASP A 109 -10.86 7.48 -15.67
CA ASP A 109 -9.54 7.98 -15.25
C ASP A 109 -8.48 6.85 -15.06
N VAL A 110 -8.64 5.69 -15.71
CA VAL A 110 -7.89 4.43 -15.45
C VAL A 110 -7.72 3.62 -16.76
N LEU A 111 -6.51 3.16 -17.07
CA LEU A 111 -6.21 2.26 -18.19
C LEU A 111 -6.62 0.80 -17.90
N LYS A 112 -7.01 0.07 -18.95
CA LYS A 112 -7.45 -1.35 -18.88
C LYS A 112 -6.26 -2.29 -19.04
N LEU A 113 -6.16 -3.37 -18.24
CA LEU A 113 -5.05 -4.34 -18.30
C LEU A 113 -4.70 -4.81 -19.71
N GLU A 114 -5.71 -5.03 -20.55
CA GLU A 114 -5.56 -5.46 -21.96
C GLU A 114 -4.68 -4.50 -22.80
N GLN A 115 -4.60 -3.23 -22.41
CA GLN A 115 -3.76 -2.22 -23.06
C GLN A 115 -2.29 -2.31 -22.64
N SER A 116 -1.94 -3.00 -21.54
CA SER A 116 -0.59 -2.96 -20.96
C SER A 116 0.50 -3.50 -21.90
N ASP A 117 0.21 -4.59 -22.61
CA ASP A 117 1.15 -5.20 -23.56
C ASP A 117 1.36 -4.33 -24.81
N TYR A 118 0.30 -3.68 -25.31
CA TYR A 118 0.39 -2.77 -26.45
C TYR A 118 1.15 -1.50 -26.07
N LEU A 119 0.82 -0.91 -24.91
CA LEU A 119 1.57 0.20 -24.32
C LEU A 119 3.05 -0.14 -24.14
N ARG A 120 3.38 -1.36 -23.68
CA ARG A 120 4.77 -1.80 -23.53
C ARG A 120 5.51 -1.87 -24.86
N CYS A 121 4.83 -2.27 -25.93
CA CYS A 121 5.38 -2.30 -27.28
C CYS A 121 5.68 -0.88 -27.79
N LEU A 122 4.70 0.04 -27.70
CA LEU A 122 4.86 1.45 -28.07
C LEU A 122 5.97 2.15 -27.26
N CYS A 123 6.00 1.94 -25.93
CA CYS A 123 6.99 2.50 -25.02
C CYS A 123 8.41 1.94 -25.19
N ASN A 124 8.62 0.90 -26.00
CA ASN A 124 9.96 0.39 -26.32
C ASN A 124 10.71 1.29 -27.32
N VAL A 125 9.97 2.08 -28.11
CA VAL A 125 10.51 2.96 -29.14
C VAL A 125 11.14 4.20 -28.50
N LYS A 126 12.46 4.37 -28.62
CA LYS A 126 13.26 5.38 -27.88
C LYS A 126 12.85 6.86 -28.10
N SER A 127 12.15 7.15 -29.21
CA SER A 127 11.62 8.48 -29.51
C SER A 127 10.34 8.81 -28.74
N ALA A 128 9.60 7.80 -28.26
CA ALA A 128 8.34 7.96 -27.55
C ALA A 128 8.48 8.89 -26.33
N ARG A 129 7.52 9.81 -26.20
CA ARG A 129 7.41 10.76 -25.09
C ARG A 129 6.07 10.64 -24.39
N ILE A 130 6.06 10.98 -23.11
CA ILE A 130 4.85 11.05 -22.30
C ILE A 130 4.75 12.40 -21.61
N SER A 131 3.57 13.00 -21.64
CA SER A 131 3.25 14.26 -21.00
C SER A 131 2.92 14.10 -19.51
N GLU A 132 3.02 15.19 -18.74
CA GLU A 132 2.67 15.24 -17.30
C GLU A 132 1.25 14.69 -17.02
N LYS A 133 0.30 14.86 -17.96
CA LYS A 133 -1.06 14.34 -17.85
C LYS A 133 -1.12 12.82 -18.02
N GLN A 134 -0.47 12.28 -19.04
CA GLN A 134 -0.46 10.84 -19.33
C GLN A 134 0.29 10.05 -18.26
N VAL A 135 1.34 10.65 -17.68
CA VAL A 135 2.03 10.11 -16.51
C VAL A 135 1.11 10.02 -15.29
N CYS A 136 0.26 11.03 -15.06
CA CYS A 136 -0.76 11.00 -14.02
C CYS A 136 -1.76 9.86 -14.25
N LEU A 137 -2.24 9.68 -15.48
CA LEU A 137 -3.12 8.55 -15.85
C LEU A 137 -2.45 7.19 -15.58
N ILE A 138 -1.22 7.00 -16.05
CA ILE A 138 -0.41 5.77 -15.80
C ILE A 138 -0.30 5.48 -14.30
N ARG A 139 -0.06 6.51 -13.48
CA ARG A 139 0.07 6.40 -12.02
C ARG A 139 -1.24 6.08 -11.28
N ASN A 140 -2.39 6.36 -11.89
CA ASN A 140 -3.71 6.04 -11.33
C ASN A 140 -4.26 4.72 -11.90
N SER A 141 -3.56 4.10 -12.85
CA SER A 141 -4.05 2.93 -13.58
C SER A 141 -3.66 1.58 -12.99
N GLY A 142 -2.60 1.50 -12.18
CA GLY A 142 -2.08 0.24 -11.63
C GLY A 142 -0.56 0.11 -11.73
N PHE A 143 0.01 -0.76 -10.90
CA PHE A 143 1.47 -0.95 -10.84
C PHE A 143 2.08 -1.59 -12.09
N GLU A 144 1.29 -2.28 -12.92
CA GLU A 144 1.73 -2.75 -14.24
C GLU A 144 2.05 -1.59 -15.19
N PHE A 145 1.31 -0.48 -15.11
CA PHE A 145 1.55 0.72 -15.90
C PHE A 145 2.69 1.56 -15.31
N ILE A 146 2.75 1.72 -13.99
CA ILE A 146 3.89 2.38 -13.31
C ILE A 146 5.21 1.68 -13.66
N LYS A 147 5.20 0.33 -13.80
CA LYS A 147 6.38 -0.44 -14.20
C LYS A 147 6.91 -0.03 -15.58
N LEU A 148 6.09 0.40 -16.52
CA LEU A 148 6.55 0.88 -17.85
C LEU A 148 7.52 2.05 -17.72
N ILE A 149 7.26 2.99 -16.80
CA ILE A 149 8.15 4.13 -16.50
C ILE A 149 9.46 3.65 -15.84
N GLY A 150 9.47 2.48 -15.19
CA GLY A 150 10.66 1.82 -14.66
C GLY A 150 11.47 1.07 -15.72
N ASP A 151 10.80 0.33 -16.60
CA ASP A 151 11.40 -0.49 -17.65
C ASP A 151 11.98 0.38 -18.80
N PHE A 152 11.41 1.55 -19.06
CA PHE A 152 11.81 2.45 -20.16
C PHE A 152 12.27 3.85 -19.67
N PRO A 153 13.55 4.02 -19.29
CA PRO A 153 14.05 5.29 -18.73
C PRO A 153 13.98 6.50 -19.66
N HIS A 154 13.88 6.30 -20.98
CA HIS A 154 13.85 7.39 -21.95
C HIS A 154 12.55 8.21 -21.87
N LEU A 155 11.44 7.60 -21.45
CA LEU A 155 10.15 8.26 -21.21
C LEU A 155 10.24 9.35 -20.13
N ARG A 156 11.20 9.25 -19.21
CA ARG A 156 11.40 10.20 -18.11
C ARG A 156 12.09 11.50 -18.53
N LYS A 157 12.67 11.57 -19.74
CA LYS A 157 13.56 12.68 -20.15
C LYS A 157 12.87 14.04 -20.21
N ASP A 158 11.59 14.06 -20.58
CA ASP A 158 10.83 15.29 -20.81
C ASP A 158 9.92 15.65 -19.61
N ILE A 159 9.90 14.80 -18.58
CA ILE A 159 9.24 15.08 -17.30
C ILE A 159 10.09 16.13 -16.55
N LYS A 160 9.48 17.26 -16.18
CA LYS A 160 10.19 18.35 -15.49
C LYS A 160 10.90 17.82 -14.23
N PRO A 161 12.24 18.00 -14.12
CA PRO A 161 12.96 17.50 -12.96
C PRO A 161 12.53 18.22 -11.69
N ILE A 162 12.57 17.49 -10.56
CA ILE A 162 12.29 18.08 -9.25
C ILE A 162 13.21 19.27 -9.01
N ARG A 163 12.68 20.34 -8.41
CA ARG A 163 13.48 21.44 -7.89
C ARG A 163 14.59 20.86 -6.99
N SER A 164 15.85 21.03 -7.39
CA SER A 164 17.04 20.27 -6.93
C SER A 164 17.14 20.05 -5.41
N TRP A 165 16.67 21.01 -4.62
CA TRP A 165 16.69 21.01 -3.15
C TRP A 165 15.83 19.92 -2.50
N PHE A 166 14.77 19.44 -3.16
CA PHE A 166 13.96 18.32 -2.63
C PHE A 166 14.57 16.94 -2.94
N LEU A 167 15.42 16.85 -3.96
CA LEU A 167 16.08 15.61 -4.39
C LEU A 167 16.82 14.86 -3.25
N PRO A 168 17.65 15.52 -2.40
CA PRO A 168 18.32 14.85 -1.28
C PRO A 168 17.35 14.42 -0.17
N ILE A 169 16.30 15.22 0.09
CA ILE A 169 15.26 14.90 1.10
C ILE A 169 14.54 13.59 0.72
N PHE A 170 14.19 13.44 -0.56
CA PHE A 170 13.56 12.21 -1.05
C PHE A 170 14.50 11.00 -1.06
N ARG A 171 15.78 11.17 -1.42
CA ARG A 171 16.78 10.08 -1.32
C ARG A 171 17.02 9.66 0.14
N MET A 172 17.07 10.62 1.07
CA MET A 172 17.07 10.31 2.51
C MET A 172 15.81 9.53 2.91
N ALA A 173 14.62 10.00 2.52
CA ALA A 173 13.36 9.34 2.84
C ALA A 173 13.32 7.87 2.40
N VAL A 174 13.89 7.52 1.24
CA VAL A 174 14.02 6.11 0.80
C VAL A 174 14.92 5.29 1.73
N SER A 175 16.11 5.80 2.04
CA SER A 175 17.09 5.12 2.90
C SER A 175 16.63 4.98 4.35
N ILE A 176 15.89 5.97 4.85
CA ILE A 176 15.31 5.99 6.20
C ILE A 176 14.39 4.77 6.44
N ASN A 177 13.67 4.26 5.44
CA ASN A 177 12.69 3.18 5.65
C ASN A 177 13.32 1.83 6.03
N ILE A 178 14.51 1.54 5.51
CA ILE A 178 15.22 0.30 5.88
C ILE A 178 15.75 0.46 7.31
N PHE A 179 16.24 1.65 7.65
CA PHE A 179 16.68 1.98 9.02
C PHE A 179 15.51 1.94 10.01
N THR A 180 14.35 2.52 9.71
CA THR A 180 13.15 2.45 10.57
C THR A 180 12.58 1.04 10.63
N GLY A 181 12.74 0.22 9.59
CA GLY A 181 12.47 -1.23 9.63
C GLY A 181 13.29 -1.94 10.71
N TRP A 182 14.63 -1.81 10.68
CA TRP A 182 15.53 -2.38 11.70
C TRP A 182 15.27 -1.81 13.09
N PHE A 183 15.13 -0.49 13.21
CA PHE A 183 14.88 0.19 14.47
C PHE A 183 13.53 -0.23 15.09
N SER A 184 12.50 -0.43 14.27
CA SER A 184 11.22 -0.95 14.74
C SER A 184 11.28 -2.40 15.22
N MET A 185 12.14 -3.25 14.63
CA MET A 185 12.34 -4.60 15.16
C MET A 185 13.02 -4.58 16.51
N LEU A 186 14.05 -3.73 16.67
CA LEU A 186 14.72 -3.55 17.94
C LEU A 186 13.72 -3.10 19.02
N ILE A 187 12.88 -2.11 18.70
CA ILE A 187 11.83 -1.64 19.62
C ILE A 187 10.78 -2.72 19.90
N ALA A 188 10.32 -3.48 18.89
CA ALA A 188 9.35 -4.56 19.10
C ALA A 188 9.93 -5.69 19.98
N ALA A 189 11.19 -6.05 19.79
CA ALA A 189 11.89 -7.03 20.62
C ALA A 189 12.06 -6.53 22.07
N LEU A 190 12.47 -5.27 22.26
CA LEU A 190 12.56 -4.64 23.59
C LEU A 190 11.19 -4.52 24.26
N PHE A 191 10.14 -4.24 23.50
CA PHE A 191 8.76 -4.21 23.99
C PHE A 191 8.31 -5.60 24.45
N THR A 192 8.49 -6.65 23.64
CA THR A 192 8.17 -8.04 24.04
C THR A 192 8.99 -8.50 25.25
N ALA A 193 10.29 -8.17 25.30
CA ALA A 193 11.15 -8.49 26.44
C ALA A 193 10.73 -7.76 27.73
N SER A 194 10.31 -6.50 27.65
CA SER A 194 9.84 -5.73 28.81
C SER A 194 8.43 -6.13 29.26
N VAL A 195 7.55 -6.57 28.35
CA VAL A 195 6.29 -7.24 28.70
C VAL A 195 6.58 -8.54 29.46
N LEU A 196 7.50 -9.38 28.98
CA LEU A 196 7.89 -10.62 29.69
C LEU A 196 8.49 -10.32 31.07
N TRP A 197 9.39 -9.33 31.17
CA TRP A 197 9.93 -8.87 32.46
C TRP A 197 8.82 -8.48 33.43
N THR A 198 7.85 -7.69 32.95
CA THR A 198 6.72 -7.23 33.77
C THR A 198 5.80 -8.38 34.20
N ILE A 199 5.59 -9.40 33.36
CA ILE A 199 4.85 -10.62 33.74
C ILE A 199 5.57 -11.37 34.87
N VAL A 200 6.88 -11.64 34.71
CA VAL A 200 7.69 -12.30 35.74
C VAL A 200 7.66 -11.50 37.04
N TYR A 201 7.76 -10.18 36.94
CA TYR A 201 7.72 -9.31 38.11
C TYR A 201 6.36 -9.30 38.82
N TRP A 202 5.24 -9.28 38.10
CA TRP A 202 3.91 -9.43 38.70
C TRP A 202 3.75 -10.76 39.46
N ILE A 203 4.32 -11.84 38.95
CA ILE A 203 4.35 -13.15 39.63
C ILE A 203 5.22 -13.10 40.89
N MET A 204 6.37 -12.42 40.85
CA MET A 204 7.25 -12.25 42.02
C MET A 204 6.63 -11.41 43.16
N LEU A 205 5.63 -10.58 42.87
CA LEU A 205 4.84 -9.84 43.86
C LEU A 205 3.59 -10.59 44.36
N ASP A 206 3.37 -11.84 43.94
CA ASP A 206 2.12 -12.60 44.19
C ASP A 206 0.86 -11.94 43.57
N GLU A 207 1.05 -11.04 42.61
CA GLU A 207 0.01 -10.25 41.95
C GLU A 207 -0.48 -10.95 40.67
N LEU A 208 -0.83 -12.23 40.80
CA LEU A 208 -1.14 -13.14 39.69
C LEU A 208 -2.21 -12.61 38.74
N ASN A 209 -3.24 -11.90 39.24
CA ASN A 209 -4.28 -11.30 38.42
C ASN A 209 -3.73 -10.24 37.44
N LYS A 210 -2.75 -9.43 37.88
CA LYS A 210 -2.08 -8.43 37.04
C LYS A 210 -1.18 -9.11 36.00
N ALA A 211 -0.52 -10.21 36.37
CA ALA A 211 0.23 -11.05 35.44
C ALA A 211 -0.68 -11.64 34.34
N TYR A 212 -1.82 -12.25 34.71
CA TYR A 212 -2.75 -12.86 33.75
C TYR A 212 -3.36 -11.82 32.80
N LEU A 213 -3.81 -10.65 33.29
CA LEU A 213 -4.32 -9.58 32.43
C LEU A 213 -3.24 -9.04 31.46
N THR A 214 -1.99 -8.94 31.92
CA THR A 214 -0.82 -8.57 31.11
C THR A 214 -0.58 -9.59 29.99
N ILE A 215 -0.71 -10.89 30.27
CA ILE A 215 -0.61 -11.98 29.28
C ILE A 215 -1.79 -11.95 28.29
N ILE A 216 -3.02 -11.88 28.80
CA ILE A 216 -4.24 -11.89 27.97
C ILE A 216 -4.24 -10.74 26.97
N CYS A 217 -3.87 -9.53 27.40
CA CYS A 217 -3.73 -8.38 26.51
C CYS A 217 -2.77 -8.66 25.34
N TYR A 218 -1.55 -9.15 25.65
CA TYR A 218 -0.55 -9.47 24.64
C TYR A 218 -1.01 -10.59 23.67
N VAL A 219 -1.63 -11.65 24.19
CA VAL A 219 -2.12 -12.79 23.40
C VAL A 219 -3.30 -12.38 22.49
N CYS A 220 -4.24 -11.58 22.99
CA CYS A 220 -5.34 -11.04 22.18
C CYS A 220 -4.80 -10.15 21.04
N GLY A 221 -3.86 -9.25 21.34
CA GLY A 221 -3.17 -8.44 20.33
C GLY A 221 -2.48 -9.30 19.26
N TYR A 222 -1.81 -10.38 19.69
CA TYR A 222 -1.13 -11.32 18.79
C TYR A 222 -2.10 -12.09 17.87
N ILE A 223 -3.22 -12.59 18.40
CA ILE A 223 -4.23 -13.30 17.59
C ILE A 223 -4.81 -12.36 16.53
N LEU A 224 -5.16 -11.13 16.91
CA LEU A 224 -5.66 -10.11 15.97
C LEU A 224 -4.60 -9.72 14.94
N SER A 225 -3.34 -9.57 15.34
CA SER A 225 -2.18 -9.31 14.48
C SER A 225 -1.95 -10.40 13.43
N LEU A 226 -2.11 -11.67 13.82
CA LEU A 226 -2.04 -12.83 12.94
C LEU A 226 -3.21 -12.86 11.95
N VAL A 227 -4.45 -12.73 12.42
CA VAL A 227 -5.66 -12.72 11.56
C VAL A 227 -5.60 -11.59 10.53
N PHE A 228 -5.22 -10.39 10.98
CA PHE A 228 -5.05 -9.24 10.10
C PHE A 228 -3.96 -9.55 9.07
N THR A 229 -2.74 -9.89 9.49
CA THR A 229 -1.63 -10.21 8.55
C THR A 229 -2.02 -11.27 7.51
N MET A 230 -2.69 -12.36 7.91
CA MET A 230 -3.14 -13.38 6.98
C MET A 230 -4.08 -12.82 5.90
N ARG A 231 -5.10 -12.02 6.28
CA ARG A 231 -6.04 -11.40 5.33
C ARG A 231 -5.39 -10.35 4.41
N MET A 232 -4.33 -9.71 4.87
CA MET A 232 -3.60 -8.65 4.15
C MET A 232 -2.63 -9.17 3.08
N GLU A 233 -2.26 -10.44 3.17
CA GLU A 233 -1.18 -11.05 2.39
C GLU A 233 -1.64 -12.21 1.50
N GLU A 234 -2.83 -12.77 1.77
CA GLU A 234 -3.45 -13.91 1.06
C GLU A 234 -3.46 -13.76 -0.48
N ARG A 235 -3.58 -12.52 -1.00
CA ARG A 235 -3.64 -12.25 -2.46
C ARG A 235 -2.29 -12.01 -3.11
N ARG A 236 -1.23 -11.67 -2.37
CA ARG A 236 -0.01 -11.08 -2.95
C ARG A 236 0.99 -12.09 -3.51
N ILE A 237 0.95 -13.33 -3.01
CA ILE A 237 1.88 -14.40 -3.44
C ILE A 237 1.65 -14.84 -4.90
N ARG A 238 0.48 -14.57 -5.49
CA ARG A 238 0.09 -15.08 -6.82
C ARG A 238 0.38 -14.16 -8.02
N VAL A 239 0.82 -12.91 -7.80
CA VAL A 239 0.83 -11.87 -8.85
C VAL A 239 2.20 -11.64 -9.50
N TYR A 240 3.29 -12.02 -8.84
CA TYR A 240 4.64 -11.75 -9.33
C TYR A 240 5.17 -12.87 -10.24
N GLN A 241 5.36 -12.57 -11.53
CA GLN A 241 5.89 -13.55 -12.50
C GLN A 241 7.39 -13.84 -12.32
N ASN A 242 8.20 -12.86 -11.87
CA ASN A 242 9.66 -12.97 -11.79
C ASN A 242 10.18 -12.57 -10.39
N PHE A 243 10.33 -13.53 -9.48
CA PHE A 243 10.91 -13.33 -8.14
C PHE A 243 12.26 -14.04 -7.99
N ILE A 244 13.29 -13.31 -7.53
CA ILE A 244 14.60 -13.89 -7.15
C ILE A 244 14.49 -14.50 -5.74
N TRP A 245 13.81 -13.80 -4.83
CA TRP A 245 13.59 -14.20 -3.45
C TRP A 245 12.09 -14.30 -3.19
N SER A 246 11.64 -15.45 -2.67
CA SER A 246 10.25 -15.67 -2.26
C SER A 246 9.81 -14.66 -1.20
N TYR A 247 8.60 -14.11 -1.33
CA TYR A 247 7.95 -13.38 -0.23
C TYR A 247 7.87 -14.29 1.03
N PRO A 248 8.03 -13.77 2.26
CA PRO A 248 7.88 -14.57 3.47
C PRO A 248 6.51 -15.25 3.54
N SER A 249 6.47 -16.50 3.99
CA SER A 249 5.19 -17.21 4.19
C SER A 249 4.54 -16.77 5.49
N ASN A 250 3.25 -16.45 5.44
CA ASN A 250 2.44 -16.06 6.60
C ASN A 250 2.48 -17.12 7.72
N LEU A 251 2.77 -18.39 7.39
CA LEU A 251 3.00 -19.47 8.35
C LEU A 251 4.13 -19.16 9.35
N THR A 252 5.15 -18.38 8.97
CA THR A 252 6.23 -18.00 9.91
C THR A 252 5.77 -17.00 10.98
N LYS A 253 4.57 -16.42 10.84
CA LYS A 253 3.97 -15.55 11.87
C LYS A 253 3.24 -16.34 12.96
N ILE A 254 3.00 -17.65 12.79
CA ILE A 254 2.32 -18.53 13.77
C ILE A 254 3.16 -18.74 15.06
N ILE A 255 4.45 -18.38 15.05
CA ILE A 255 5.34 -18.47 16.22
C ILE A 255 5.23 -17.15 17.02
N PRO A 256 4.67 -17.14 18.25
CA PRO A 256 4.31 -15.89 18.95
C PRO A 256 5.45 -15.17 19.65
N ILE A 257 6.58 -15.84 19.88
CA ILE A 257 7.66 -15.38 20.77
C ILE A 257 8.74 -14.60 20.00
N ILE A 258 8.94 -14.93 18.71
CA ILE A 258 10.02 -14.36 17.89
C ILE A 258 9.38 -13.78 16.62
N PRO A 259 9.63 -12.51 16.26
CA PRO A 259 9.07 -11.86 15.06
C PRO A 259 9.76 -12.36 13.78
N LEU A 260 9.75 -13.67 13.55
CA LEU A 260 10.43 -14.35 12.44
C LEU A 260 9.88 -13.94 11.09
N TYR A 261 8.56 -13.69 11.02
CA TYR A 261 7.91 -13.19 9.82
C TYR A 261 8.47 -11.81 9.44
N GLU A 262 8.48 -10.89 10.40
CA GLU A 262 8.99 -9.54 10.23
C GLU A 262 10.48 -9.58 9.88
N CYS A 263 11.30 -10.34 10.61
CA CYS A 263 12.73 -10.52 10.31
C CYS A 263 12.98 -11.01 8.89
N ARG A 264 12.21 -12.01 8.42
CA ARG A 264 12.30 -12.52 7.05
C ARG A 264 11.86 -11.48 6.02
N LEU A 265 10.84 -10.69 6.31
CA LEU A 265 10.36 -9.60 5.47
C LEU A 265 11.44 -8.52 5.25
N LEU A 266 12.09 -8.06 6.31
CA LEU A 266 13.18 -7.08 6.24
C LEU A 266 14.44 -7.65 5.58
N TYR A 267 14.77 -8.92 5.83
CA TYR A 267 15.86 -9.60 5.13
C TYR A 267 15.62 -9.61 3.61
N VAL A 268 14.43 -10.03 3.17
CA VAL A 268 14.07 -10.05 1.75
C VAL A 268 14.06 -8.63 1.15
N ALA A 269 13.53 -7.64 1.87
CA ALA A 269 13.58 -6.23 1.46
C ALA A 269 15.02 -5.73 1.25
N LEU A 270 15.93 -6.04 2.17
CA LEU A 270 17.35 -5.69 2.08
C LEU A 270 18.03 -6.38 0.88
N ARG A 271 17.76 -7.68 0.64
CA ARG A 271 18.31 -8.41 -0.50
C ARG A 271 17.87 -7.78 -1.83
N TYR A 272 16.59 -7.43 -2.00
CA TYR A 272 16.12 -6.74 -3.20
C TYR A 272 16.69 -5.31 -3.34
N GLN A 273 16.98 -4.62 -2.24
CA GLN A 273 17.64 -3.31 -2.28
C GLN A 273 19.09 -3.39 -2.78
N LEU A 274 19.81 -4.46 -2.42
CA LEU A 274 21.21 -4.70 -2.77
C LEU A 274 21.41 -5.40 -4.13
N THR A 275 20.33 -5.81 -4.79
CA THR A 275 20.41 -6.56 -6.07
C THR A 275 20.79 -5.62 -7.23
N PRO A 276 21.75 -6.00 -8.11
CA PRO A 276 22.01 -5.25 -9.34
C PRO A 276 20.75 -5.22 -10.21
N ASN A 277 20.46 -4.08 -10.85
CA ASN A 277 19.20 -3.81 -11.56
C ASN A 277 17.94 -3.71 -10.65
N LYS A 278 18.08 -3.24 -9.41
CA LYS A 278 17.01 -2.94 -8.43
C LYS A 278 15.76 -2.19 -8.94
N HIS A 279 15.81 -1.56 -10.12
CA HIS A 279 14.70 -0.86 -10.76
C HIS A 279 13.66 -1.85 -11.34
N GLN A 280 14.10 -2.99 -11.88
CA GLN A 280 13.19 -4.03 -12.41
C GLN A 280 12.28 -4.65 -11.33
N TYR A 281 12.75 -4.64 -10.07
CA TYR A 281 12.04 -5.17 -8.91
C TYR A 281 11.32 -4.09 -8.10
N PHE A 282 11.01 -2.93 -8.71
CA PHE A 282 10.38 -1.79 -8.03
C PHE A 282 9.08 -2.18 -7.29
N VAL A 283 8.16 -2.89 -7.96
CA VAL A 283 6.87 -3.29 -7.38
C VAL A 283 7.06 -4.16 -6.14
N ILE A 284 7.92 -5.18 -6.23
CA ILE A 284 8.22 -6.09 -5.10
C ILE A 284 8.87 -5.32 -3.93
N ARG A 285 9.79 -4.39 -4.21
CA ARG A 285 10.44 -3.54 -3.18
C ARG A 285 9.44 -2.60 -2.49
N TYR A 286 8.49 -2.06 -3.24
CA TYR A 286 7.41 -1.22 -2.72
C TYR A 286 6.48 -2.03 -1.79
N ASP A 287 6.08 -3.22 -2.22
CA ASP A 287 5.20 -4.10 -1.46
C ASP A 287 5.84 -4.67 -0.18
N LEU A 288 7.14 -4.99 -0.24
CA LEU A 288 7.92 -5.37 0.95
C LEU A 288 8.03 -4.21 1.95
N ARG A 289 8.23 -2.97 1.48
CA ARG A 289 8.24 -1.77 2.34
C ARG A 289 6.89 -1.57 3.02
N ASN A 290 5.79 -1.69 2.28
CA ASN A 290 4.46 -1.48 2.83
C ASN A 290 4.00 -2.65 3.70
N GLY A 291 4.56 -3.85 3.49
CA GLY A 291 4.44 -4.97 4.40
C GLY A 291 5.05 -4.62 5.76
N MET A 292 6.29 -4.12 5.76
CA MET A 292 6.96 -3.68 7.00
C MET A 292 6.19 -2.55 7.69
N ALA A 293 5.74 -1.54 6.96
CA ALA A 293 4.93 -0.45 7.51
C ALA A 293 3.62 -0.97 8.11
N MET A 294 2.90 -1.88 7.45
CA MET A 294 1.71 -2.51 8.02
C MET A 294 2.00 -3.30 9.30
N GLN A 295 3.10 -4.06 9.38
CA GLN A 295 3.46 -4.73 10.63
C GLN A 295 3.76 -3.75 11.77
N GLN A 296 4.28 -2.55 11.46
CA GLN A 296 4.49 -1.48 12.43
C GLN A 296 3.16 -0.86 12.90
N LEU A 297 2.18 -0.69 12.01
CA LEU A 297 0.82 -0.25 12.34
C LEU A 297 0.12 -1.25 13.25
N ILE A 298 0.16 -2.54 12.88
CA ILE A 298 -0.43 -3.64 13.65
C ILE A 298 0.20 -3.71 15.06
N ASN A 299 1.53 -3.62 15.15
CA ASN A 299 2.22 -3.63 16.45
C ASN A 299 1.88 -2.40 17.31
N GLY A 300 1.86 -1.21 16.73
CA GLY A 300 1.48 0.03 17.42
C GLY A 300 0.05 0.00 17.96
N LEU A 301 -0.91 -0.41 17.12
CA LEU A 301 -2.34 -0.41 17.44
C LEU A 301 -2.77 -1.57 18.35
N LEU A 302 -2.31 -2.81 18.08
CA LEU A 302 -2.85 -4.01 18.74
C LEU A 302 -2.02 -4.51 19.92
N HIS A 303 -0.75 -4.14 20.01
CA HIS A 303 0.13 -4.55 21.10
C HIS A 303 0.53 -3.37 21.98
N ALA A 304 1.20 -2.35 21.42
CA ALA A 304 1.75 -1.26 22.22
C ALA A 304 0.66 -0.44 22.95
N LEU A 305 -0.34 0.03 22.22
CA LEU A 305 -1.35 0.95 22.75
C LEU A 305 -2.26 0.34 23.85
N PRO A 306 -2.80 -0.89 23.70
CA PRO A 306 -3.47 -1.59 24.79
C PRO A 306 -2.58 -1.82 26.01
N GLN A 307 -1.34 -2.26 25.80
CA GLN A 307 -0.42 -2.58 26.88
C GLN A 307 0.00 -1.35 27.69
N ILE A 308 0.32 -0.23 27.02
CA ILE A 308 0.63 1.04 27.69
C ILE A 308 -0.54 1.45 28.60
N THR A 309 -1.77 1.33 28.09
CA THR A 309 -2.98 1.74 28.82
C THR A 309 -3.20 0.88 30.07
N ILE A 310 -3.06 -0.44 29.96
CA ILE A 310 -3.19 -1.37 31.09
C ILE A 310 -2.07 -1.21 32.12
N GLN A 311 -0.81 -1.11 31.69
CA GLN A 311 0.31 -0.95 32.63
C GLN A 311 0.30 0.43 33.30
N ALA A 312 -0.15 1.48 32.62
CA ALA A 312 -0.36 2.80 33.23
C ALA A 312 -1.39 2.74 34.36
N TYR A 313 -2.49 2.01 34.13
CA TYR A 313 -3.52 1.77 35.15
C TYR A 313 -2.94 1.01 36.37
N PHE A 314 -2.30 -0.15 36.16
CA PHE A 314 -1.72 -0.94 37.26
C PHE A 314 -0.67 -0.16 38.07
N ASN A 315 0.20 0.60 37.41
CA ASN A 315 1.20 1.44 38.07
C ASN A 315 0.56 2.57 38.91
N SER A 316 -0.60 3.10 38.52
CA SER A 316 -1.29 4.13 39.31
C SER A 316 -1.97 3.61 40.57
N ILE A 317 -2.44 2.36 40.57
CA ILE A 317 -3.03 1.72 41.76
C ILE A 317 -1.94 1.43 42.80
N MET A 318 -0.73 1.06 42.35
CA MET A 318 0.40 0.74 43.25
C MET A 318 1.16 1.94 43.81
N ARG A 319 0.85 3.17 43.38
CA ARG A 319 1.41 4.39 43.99
C ARG A 319 0.68 4.74 45.29
N ASP A 320 0.87 3.91 46.31
CA ASP A 320 0.55 4.31 47.67
C ASP A 320 1.46 5.47 48.10
N PRO A 321 0.92 6.58 48.64
CA PRO A 321 1.71 7.74 49.04
C PRO A 321 2.53 7.52 50.33
N SER A 322 2.44 6.33 50.94
CA SER A 322 2.99 5.97 52.24
C SER A 322 4.01 4.83 52.21
N GLY A 323 4.35 4.29 51.04
CA GLY A 323 5.31 3.19 50.91
C GLY A 323 6.27 3.39 49.74
N ASP A 324 7.53 3.00 49.92
CA ASP A 324 8.52 2.99 48.84
C ASP A 324 8.12 1.97 47.77
N VAL A 325 7.59 2.45 46.64
CA VAL A 325 7.36 1.62 45.46
C VAL A 325 8.71 1.04 45.00
N PRO A 326 8.90 -0.29 44.95
CA PRO A 326 10.17 -0.89 44.55
C PRO A 326 10.70 -0.32 43.24
N PHE A 327 11.95 0.16 43.25
CA PHE A 327 12.63 0.80 42.10
C PHE A 327 12.53 0.01 40.79
N VAL A 328 12.48 -1.32 40.90
CA VAL A 328 12.35 -2.25 39.77
C VAL A 328 10.98 -2.17 39.07
N ILE A 329 9.87 -1.94 39.79
CA ILE A 329 8.53 -1.70 39.21
C ILE A 329 8.58 -0.47 38.31
N SER A 330 9.12 0.62 38.86
CA SER A 330 9.27 1.88 38.15
C SER A 330 10.07 1.65 36.86
N SER A 331 11.20 0.96 36.95
CA SER A 331 12.08 0.67 35.81
C SER A 331 11.40 -0.15 34.71
N SER A 332 10.73 -1.28 35.02
CA SER A 332 10.05 -2.09 34.00
C SER A 332 8.88 -1.33 33.35
N PHE A 333 8.12 -0.58 34.14
CA PHE A 333 7.06 0.28 33.65
C PHE A 333 7.57 1.38 32.69
N TRP A 334 8.64 2.11 33.06
CA TRP A 334 9.21 3.15 32.20
C TRP A 334 9.78 2.59 30.88
N VAL A 335 10.33 1.37 30.89
CA VAL A 335 10.81 0.71 29.66
C VAL A 335 9.64 0.28 28.77
N ILE A 336 8.56 -0.30 29.31
CA ILE A 336 7.33 -0.57 28.52
C ILE A 336 6.76 0.73 27.96
N LEU A 337 6.67 1.79 28.77
CA LEU A 337 6.11 3.06 28.34
C LEU A 337 6.95 3.69 27.21
N SER A 338 8.28 3.70 27.34
CA SER A 338 9.18 4.23 26.32
C SER A 338 9.16 3.41 25.04
N THR A 339 9.28 2.09 25.12
CA THR A 339 9.24 1.19 23.93
C THR A 339 7.88 1.19 23.25
N GLY A 340 6.79 1.30 24.03
CA GLY A 340 5.43 1.45 23.54
C GLY A 340 5.20 2.79 22.83
N ILE A 341 5.64 3.92 23.41
CA ILE A 341 5.57 5.24 22.77
C ILE A 341 6.40 5.25 21.48
N CYS A 342 7.62 4.71 21.49
CA CYS A 342 8.43 4.59 20.27
C CYS A 342 7.76 3.72 19.21
N SER A 343 7.11 2.61 19.60
CA SER A 343 6.31 1.78 18.68
C SER A 343 5.16 2.56 18.06
N PHE A 344 4.43 3.33 18.86
CA PHE A 344 3.32 4.15 18.39
C PHE A 344 3.78 5.30 17.47
N LEU A 345 4.87 5.99 17.81
CA LEU A 345 5.45 7.04 16.96
C LEU A 345 5.95 6.49 15.62
N LEU A 346 6.58 5.31 15.60
CA LEU A 346 6.93 4.62 14.37
C LEU A 346 5.70 4.21 13.55
N SER A 347 4.64 3.75 14.21
CA SER A 347 3.37 3.46 13.54
C SER A 347 2.76 4.71 12.89
N MET A 348 2.75 5.86 13.59
CA MET A 348 2.29 7.14 13.01
C MET A 348 3.15 7.57 11.82
N PHE A 349 4.47 7.50 11.96
CA PHE A 349 5.41 7.84 10.88
C PHE A 349 5.16 6.98 9.62
N SER A 350 5.01 5.67 9.80
CA SER A 350 4.78 4.73 8.71
C SER A 350 3.38 4.87 8.09
N ASN A 351 2.34 5.18 8.88
CA ASN A 351 1.02 5.54 8.35
C ASN A 351 1.10 6.78 7.46
N ILE A 352 1.71 7.85 7.97
CA ILE A 352 1.88 9.11 7.24
C ILE A 352 2.62 8.83 5.92
N GLN A 353 3.72 8.07 5.95
CA GLN A 353 4.44 7.69 4.74
C GLN A 353 3.59 6.88 3.75
N GLN A 354 2.85 5.86 4.19
CA GLN A 354 2.03 5.03 3.30
C GLN A 354 0.92 5.86 2.66
N VAL A 355 0.19 6.64 3.45
CA VAL A 355 -0.91 7.49 2.99
C VAL A 355 -0.40 8.58 2.02
N VAL A 356 0.78 9.14 2.28
CA VAL A 356 1.42 10.13 1.43
C VAL A 356 1.94 9.54 0.10
N LEU A 357 2.21 8.24 0.04
CA LEU A 357 2.76 7.53 -1.14
C LEU A 357 1.74 6.63 -1.85
N SER A 358 0.44 6.68 -1.48
CA SER A 358 -0.56 5.63 -1.75
C SER A 358 -1.10 5.50 -3.19
N HIS A 359 -0.33 5.88 -4.22
CA HIS A 359 -0.83 5.94 -5.60
C HIS A 359 -0.81 4.58 -6.29
N SER A 360 -1.84 4.25 -7.07
CA SER A 360 -2.12 2.88 -7.53
C SER A 360 -2.18 1.83 -6.40
N CYS A 361 -2.44 2.26 -5.16
CA CYS A 361 -2.46 1.37 -4.01
C CYS A 361 -3.87 1.10 -3.50
N ASP A 362 -4.03 -0.02 -2.78
CA ASP A 362 -5.27 -0.32 -2.06
C ASP A 362 -5.43 0.60 -0.82
N SER A 363 -6.51 0.36 -0.08
CA SER A 363 -6.80 1.02 1.21
C SER A 363 -5.66 0.87 2.24
N PHE A 364 -4.81 -0.15 2.11
CA PHE A 364 -3.68 -0.46 2.97
C PHE A 364 -2.30 -0.07 2.40
N GLY A 365 -2.26 0.55 1.22
CA GLY A 365 -1.01 0.96 0.57
C GLY A 365 -0.32 -0.14 -0.23
N PHE A 366 -0.92 -1.32 -0.47
CA PHE A 366 -0.34 -2.36 -1.32
C PHE A 366 -0.57 -2.11 -2.80
N ALA A 367 0.38 -2.55 -3.63
CA ALA A 367 0.30 -2.38 -5.07
C ALA A 367 -0.93 -3.09 -5.66
N MET A 368 -1.83 -2.34 -6.29
CA MET A 368 -2.94 -2.90 -7.07
C MET A 368 -2.60 -2.96 -8.55
N MET A 369 -3.20 -3.95 -9.23
CA MET A 369 -3.26 -4.03 -10.69
C MET A 369 -4.62 -3.47 -11.16
N SER A 370 -4.69 -3.00 -12.40
CA SER A 370 -5.88 -2.35 -13.00
C SER A 370 -7.16 -3.19 -12.92
N THR A 371 -7.06 -4.51 -12.96
CA THR A 371 -8.22 -5.43 -12.82
C THR A 371 -8.92 -5.34 -11.47
N GLU A 372 -8.23 -4.88 -10.41
CA GLU A 372 -8.83 -4.64 -9.11
C GLU A 372 -9.14 -3.15 -8.85
N ALA A 373 -8.67 -2.23 -9.73
CA ALA A 373 -8.78 -0.78 -9.55
C ALA A 373 -10.22 -0.30 -9.38
N GLY A 374 -11.10 -0.63 -10.33
CA GLY A 374 -12.48 -0.13 -10.40
C GLY A 374 -13.41 -0.50 -9.23
N ARG A 375 -12.97 -1.33 -8.27
CA ARG A 375 -13.72 -1.65 -7.05
C ARG A 375 -13.10 -1.12 -5.75
N ARG A 376 -11.82 -0.71 -5.75
CA ARG A 376 -11.04 -0.52 -4.51
C ARG A 376 -10.05 0.62 -4.52
N MET A 377 -9.61 1.11 -5.69
CA MET A 377 -8.84 2.36 -5.71
C MET A 377 -9.73 3.50 -5.21
N LEU A 378 -9.14 4.38 -4.41
CA LEU A 378 -9.77 5.67 -4.12
C LEU A 378 -9.84 6.44 -5.44
N ASN A 379 -10.96 7.10 -5.73
CA ASN A 379 -10.96 8.16 -6.74
C ASN A 379 -10.04 9.28 -6.22
N GLU A 380 -8.82 9.35 -6.73
CA GLU A 380 -7.75 10.25 -6.22
C GLU A 380 -8.04 11.75 -6.45
N ASN A 381 -9.18 12.10 -7.04
CA ASN A 381 -9.59 13.46 -7.39
C ASN A 381 -9.92 14.38 -6.19
N MET A 382 -9.52 14.04 -4.94
CA MET A 382 -9.63 14.93 -3.78
C MET A 382 -8.44 14.78 -2.79
N PRO A 383 -7.62 15.82 -2.56
CA PRO A 383 -6.49 15.80 -1.61
C PRO A 383 -6.91 15.58 -0.16
N THR A 384 -8.14 15.99 0.17
CA THR A 384 -8.86 15.66 1.41
C THR A 384 -8.75 14.18 1.77
N HIS A 385 -8.64 13.24 0.81
CA HIS A 385 -8.44 11.82 1.10
C HIS A 385 -7.18 11.52 1.91
N ILE A 386 -6.06 12.22 1.69
CA ILE A 386 -4.79 11.99 2.41
C ILE A 386 -4.97 12.31 3.88
N MET A 387 -5.44 13.52 4.20
CA MET A 387 -5.67 13.92 5.59
C MET A 387 -6.80 13.09 6.23
N THR A 388 -7.82 12.70 5.46
CA THR A 388 -8.88 11.81 5.97
C THR A 388 -8.36 10.40 6.29
N ARG A 389 -7.40 9.86 5.52
CA ARG A 389 -6.75 8.56 5.81
C ARG A 389 -5.89 8.64 7.08
N ILE A 390 -5.16 9.74 7.27
CA ILE A 390 -4.44 10.01 8.52
C ILE A 390 -5.43 10.11 9.69
N LEU A 391 -6.51 10.87 9.54
CA LEU A 391 -7.56 11.04 10.54
C LEU A 391 -8.22 9.69 10.91
N ILE A 392 -8.55 8.84 9.93
CA ILE A 392 -9.08 7.48 10.14
C ILE A 392 -8.15 6.65 11.02
N PHE A 393 -6.84 6.68 10.76
CA PHE A 393 -5.87 5.96 11.60
C PHE A 393 -5.83 6.51 13.04
N GLN A 394 -5.90 7.84 13.22
CA GLN A 394 -5.93 8.44 14.55
C GLN A 394 -7.21 8.10 15.31
N ILE A 395 -8.36 8.09 14.63
CA ILE A 395 -9.62 7.67 15.24
C ILE A 395 -9.56 6.19 15.60
N LEU A 396 -9.01 5.32 14.75
CA LEU A 396 -8.81 3.90 15.09
C LEU A 396 -7.89 3.72 16.32
N ALA A 397 -6.77 4.44 16.39
CA ALA A 397 -5.88 4.43 17.54
C ALA A 397 -6.59 4.91 18.82
N PHE A 398 -7.36 5.98 18.72
CA PHE A 398 -8.15 6.52 19.82
C PHE A 398 -9.28 5.57 20.25
N ILE A 399 -10.01 4.93 19.31
CA ILE A 399 -11.03 3.90 19.59
C ILE A 399 -10.41 2.75 20.37
N ILE A 400 -9.27 2.19 19.93
CA ILE A 400 -8.64 1.07 20.62
C ILE A 400 -8.24 1.47 22.04
N GLY A 401 -7.68 2.67 22.22
CA GLY A 401 -7.37 3.22 23.55
C GLY A 401 -8.62 3.36 24.42
N ALA A 402 -9.69 3.95 23.87
CA ALA A 402 -10.95 4.14 24.56
C ALA A 402 -11.65 2.82 24.93
N ILE A 403 -11.61 1.81 24.07
CA ILE A 403 -12.12 0.46 24.37
C ILE A 403 -11.34 -0.13 25.56
N VAL A 404 -10.00 -0.07 25.55
CA VAL A 404 -9.18 -0.62 26.64
C VAL A 404 -9.42 0.14 27.95
N THR A 405 -9.47 1.47 27.91
CA THR A 405 -9.80 2.32 29.06
C THR A 405 -11.20 2.02 29.61
N ILE A 406 -12.21 1.81 28.75
CA ILE A 406 -13.56 1.47 29.19
C ILE A 406 -13.66 0.04 29.73
N LEU A 407 -12.95 -0.93 29.15
CA LEU A 407 -12.89 -2.29 29.70
C LEU A 407 -12.30 -2.28 31.11
N ILE A 408 -11.24 -1.49 31.34
CA ILE A 408 -10.68 -1.24 32.69
C ILE A 408 -11.76 -0.65 33.62
N TYR A 409 -12.54 0.34 33.17
CA TYR A 409 -13.63 0.90 33.98
C TYR A 409 -14.73 -0.12 34.28
N LEU A 410 -15.24 -0.84 33.28
CA LEU A 410 -16.30 -1.84 33.42
C LEU A 410 -15.93 -2.94 34.41
N CYS A 411 -14.65 -3.33 34.47
CA CYS A 411 -14.15 -4.29 35.47
C CYS A 411 -14.07 -3.71 36.90
N ASN A 412 -14.18 -2.39 37.08
CA ASN A 412 -13.90 -1.68 38.34
C ASN A 412 -15.05 -0.73 38.77
N MET A 413 -16.30 -1.10 38.49
CA MET A 413 -17.50 -0.27 38.77
C MET A 413 -18.01 -0.33 40.23
N HIS A 414 -17.21 -0.86 41.17
CA HIS A 414 -17.56 -0.93 42.58
C HIS A 414 -17.60 0.49 43.21
N GLY A 415 -18.52 0.74 44.14
CA GLY A 415 -18.71 2.07 44.77
C GLY A 415 -19.23 3.19 43.84
N CYS A 416 -19.32 2.95 42.52
CA CYS A 416 -19.72 3.96 41.55
C CYS A 416 -21.25 4.13 41.45
N SER A 417 -21.68 5.39 41.29
CA SER A 417 -23.10 5.77 41.24
C SER A 417 -23.82 5.18 40.02
N TYR A 418 -25.16 5.10 40.08
CA TYR A 418 -25.98 4.66 38.95
C TYR A 418 -25.81 5.58 37.72
N ASN A 419 -25.66 6.88 37.94
CA ASN A 419 -25.45 7.86 36.87
C ASN A 419 -24.09 7.63 36.17
N THR A 420 -23.03 7.40 36.95
CA THR A 420 -21.69 7.03 36.45
C THR A 420 -21.73 5.76 35.60
N LYS A 421 -22.45 4.73 36.09
CA LYS A 421 -22.65 3.46 35.38
C LYS A 421 -23.38 3.65 34.04
N THR A 422 -24.45 4.43 34.06
CA THR A 422 -25.26 4.76 32.88
C THR A 422 -24.44 5.54 31.85
N PHE A 423 -23.66 6.52 32.29
CA PHE A 423 -22.82 7.34 31.41
C PHE A 423 -21.73 6.52 30.69
N ILE A 424 -21.03 5.63 31.40
CA ILE A 424 -20.02 4.76 30.77
C ILE A 424 -20.67 3.81 29.75
N ALA A 425 -21.86 3.28 30.05
CA ALA A 425 -22.59 2.42 29.11
C ALA A 425 -22.97 3.16 27.81
N PHE A 426 -23.43 4.42 27.91
CA PHE A 426 -23.67 5.26 26.73
C PHE A 426 -22.39 5.55 25.94
N TYR A 427 -21.27 5.86 26.62
CA TYR A 427 -20.00 6.14 25.96
C TYR A 427 -19.46 4.90 25.22
N PHE A 428 -19.56 3.73 25.83
CA PHE A 428 -19.24 2.44 25.20
C PHE A 428 -20.09 2.18 23.94
N GLY A 429 -21.40 2.43 24.02
CA GLY A 429 -22.30 2.31 22.86
C GLY A 429 -21.90 3.19 21.69
N ILE A 430 -21.49 4.44 21.95
CA ILE A 430 -21.07 5.38 20.90
C ILE A 430 -19.74 4.97 20.26
N ILE A 431 -18.79 4.43 21.03
CA ILE A 431 -17.55 3.86 20.48
C ILE A 431 -17.84 2.66 19.58
N TRP A 432 -18.79 1.79 19.95
CA TRP A 432 -19.20 0.69 19.08
C TRP A 432 -19.87 1.18 17.79
N VAL A 433 -20.74 2.18 17.87
CA VAL A 433 -21.35 2.79 16.68
C VAL A 433 -20.28 3.37 15.75
N ASP A 434 -19.32 4.14 16.28
CA ASP A 434 -18.24 4.70 15.46
C ASP A 434 -17.33 3.61 14.87
N PHE A 435 -17.06 2.52 15.61
CA PHE A 435 -16.34 1.35 15.10
C PHE A 435 -17.09 0.64 13.96
N PHE A 436 -18.42 0.49 14.04
CA PHE A 436 -19.23 -0.06 12.95
C PHE A 436 -19.27 0.86 11.73
N VAL A 437 -19.35 2.19 11.94
CA VAL A 437 -19.28 3.18 10.85
C VAL A 437 -17.90 3.14 10.19
N LEU A 438 -16.82 3.07 10.97
CA LEU A 438 -15.45 2.91 10.49
C LEU A 438 -15.27 1.64 9.66
N ALA A 439 -15.75 0.49 10.16
CA ALA A 439 -15.71 -0.78 9.43
C ALA A 439 -16.51 -0.71 8.13
N THR A 440 -17.64 0.00 8.12
CA THR A 440 -18.47 0.21 6.92
C THR A 440 -17.75 1.12 5.90
N VAL A 441 -17.16 2.22 6.34
CA VAL A 441 -16.34 3.12 5.50
C VAL A 441 -15.11 2.40 4.94
N TYR A 442 -14.51 1.53 5.75
CA TYR A 442 -13.37 0.71 5.35
C TYR A 442 -13.74 -0.26 4.20
N VAL A 443 -14.94 -0.84 4.22
CA VAL A 443 -15.47 -1.69 3.13
C VAL A 443 -15.93 -0.86 1.93
N TYR A 444 -16.54 0.31 2.18
CA TYR A 444 -17.13 1.19 1.17
C TYR A 444 -16.39 2.52 1.08
N VAL A 445 -15.23 2.49 0.43
CA VAL A 445 -14.30 3.61 0.18
C VAL A 445 -15.00 4.90 -0.30
N ARG A 446 -16.15 4.80 -0.98
CA ARG A 446 -16.96 5.95 -1.43
C ARG A 446 -17.46 6.86 -0.29
N PHE A 447 -17.56 6.37 0.95
CA PHE A 447 -18.01 7.16 2.11
C PHE A 447 -16.87 7.76 2.94
N HIS A 448 -15.62 7.59 2.52
CA HIS A 448 -14.42 7.97 3.26
C HIS A 448 -14.43 9.42 3.76
N THR A 449 -14.85 10.39 2.95
CA THR A 449 -14.89 11.81 3.33
C THR A 449 -15.95 12.13 4.39
N TRP A 450 -17.07 11.39 4.40
CA TRP A 450 -18.15 11.56 5.38
C TRP A 450 -17.77 11.07 6.77
N TYR A 451 -16.80 10.15 6.87
CA TYR A 451 -16.34 9.62 8.15
C TYR A 451 -15.82 10.70 9.11
N GLY A 452 -15.11 11.71 8.58
CA GLY A 452 -14.64 12.84 9.39
C GLY A 452 -15.78 13.64 10.05
N VAL A 453 -17.00 13.59 9.48
CA VAL A 453 -18.20 14.18 10.09
C VAL A 453 -18.79 13.24 11.14
N PHE A 454 -18.84 11.93 10.86
CA PHE A 454 -19.35 10.92 11.79
C PHE A 454 -18.50 10.75 13.07
N SER A 455 -17.23 11.15 13.06
CA SER A 455 -16.36 11.09 14.25
C SER A 455 -16.60 12.21 15.29
N PHE A 456 -17.34 13.28 14.94
CA PHE A 456 -17.60 14.40 15.88
C PHE A 456 -18.36 13.98 17.15
N PRO A 457 -19.42 13.15 17.10
CA PRO A 457 -20.05 12.56 18.28
C PRO A 457 -19.08 11.87 19.25
N LEU A 458 -18.10 11.13 18.73
CA LEU A 458 -17.09 10.44 19.54
C LEU A 458 -16.16 11.45 20.25
N ILE A 459 -15.69 12.46 19.51
CA ILE A 459 -14.85 13.55 20.05
C ILE A 459 -15.61 14.32 21.13
N LEU A 460 -16.85 14.73 20.85
CA LEU A 460 -17.71 15.46 21.79
C LEU A 460 -17.97 14.65 23.05
N MET A 461 -18.26 13.35 22.94
CA MET A 461 -18.45 12.49 24.10
C MET A 461 -17.18 12.33 24.94
N HIS A 462 -15.99 12.33 24.35
CA HIS A 462 -14.76 12.30 25.13
C HIS A 462 -14.51 13.63 25.87
N VAL A 463 -14.86 14.78 25.27
CA VAL A 463 -14.84 16.08 25.99
C VAL A 463 -15.80 16.07 27.17
N ILE A 464 -17.04 15.58 26.97
CA ILE A 464 -18.03 15.43 28.05
C ILE A 464 -17.51 14.46 29.13
N PHE A 465 -16.86 13.36 28.75
CA PHE A 465 -16.25 12.41 29.67
C PHE A 465 -15.16 13.05 30.53
N ILE A 466 -14.23 13.80 29.93
CA ILE A 466 -13.19 14.54 30.66
C ILE A 466 -13.82 15.54 31.64
N PHE A 467 -14.82 16.31 31.20
CA PHE A 467 -15.49 17.29 32.05
C PHE A 467 -16.26 16.64 33.21
N PHE A 468 -16.97 15.55 32.95
CA PHE A 468 -17.71 14.76 33.92
C PHE A 468 -16.78 14.22 35.02
N VAL A 469 -15.68 13.58 34.63
CA VAL A 469 -14.62 13.11 35.55
C VAL A 469 -14.01 14.28 36.34
N PHE A 470 -13.76 15.42 35.70
CA PHE A 470 -13.18 16.61 36.32
C PHE A 470 -14.07 17.24 37.41
N MET A 471 -15.37 17.33 37.13
CA MET A 471 -16.34 17.95 38.04
C MET A 471 -16.70 17.03 39.21
N GLU A 472 -16.99 15.76 38.94
CA GLU A 472 -17.38 14.81 39.99
C GLU A 472 -16.18 14.34 40.82
N GLY A 473 -14.97 14.28 40.24
CA GLY A 473 -13.71 13.95 40.94
C GLY A 473 -13.27 14.96 42.01
N ARG A 474 -13.92 16.13 42.07
CA ARG A 474 -13.75 17.11 43.17
C ARG A 474 -14.72 16.89 44.34
N SER A 475 -15.70 16.00 44.21
CA SER A 475 -16.70 15.73 45.24
C SER A 475 -16.23 14.62 46.17
N THR A 476 -16.09 14.92 47.47
CA THR A 476 -15.79 13.93 48.51
C THR A 476 -16.84 12.82 48.62
N LYS A 477 -18.03 13.04 48.04
CA LYS A 477 -19.19 12.12 48.06
C LYS A 477 -19.00 10.84 47.24
N TYR A 478 -17.99 10.77 46.37
CA TYR A 478 -17.72 9.63 45.49
C TYR A 478 -16.30 9.05 45.63
N ASN A 479 -15.61 9.33 46.73
CA ASN A 479 -14.24 8.87 47.00
C ASN A 479 -14.07 7.33 46.98
N GLU A 480 -15.14 6.54 47.11
CA GLU A 480 -15.11 5.07 47.07
C GLU A 480 -15.09 4.47 45.66
N CYS A 481 -15.43 5.26 44.63
CA CYS A 481 -15.47 4.79 43.25
C CYS A 481 -14.08 4.94 42.58
N PRO A 482 -13.45 3.86 42.09
CA PRO A 482 -12.11 3.88 41.50
C PRO A 482 -11.96 4.88 40.33
N LEU A 483 -13.07 5.19 39.64
CA LEU A 483 -13.12 6.17 38.55
C LEU A 483 -12.70 7.58 38.99
N TYR A 484 -13.10 8.01 40.19
CA TYR A 484 -12.72 9.31 40.76
C TYR A 484 -11.44 9.24 41.58
N GLN A 485 -11.07 8.08 42.13
CA GLN A 485 -9.70 7.89 42.66
C GLN A 485 -8.64 8.01 41.55
N GLY A 486 -8.97 7.56 40.33
CA GLY A 486 -8.19 7.79 39.11
C GLY A 486 -7.94 9.27 38.77
N TYR A 487 -8.65 10.20 39.42
CA TYR A 487 -8.44 11.64 39.33
C TYR A 487 -7.16 12.13 40.04
N LYS A 488 -6.30 11.22 40.52
CA LYS A 488 -4.86 11.46 40.76
C LYS A 488 -3.99 11.29 39.48
N VAL A 489 -4.62 11.49 38.31
CA VAL A 489 -4.15 12.01 37.00
C VAL A 489 -3.00 11.32 36.24
N HIS A 490 -2.31 10.29 36.75
CA HIS A 490 -1.17 9.73 35.98
C HIS A 490 -1.52 8.67 34.93
N TRP A 491 -2.54 7.82 35.13
CA TRP A 491 -2.78 6.69 34.22
C TRP A 491 -3.63 7.00 32.98
N LEU A 492 -4.42 8.07 33.01
CA LEU A 492 -5.20 8.52 31.84
C LEU A 492 -4.36 9.27 30.80
N TYR A 493 -3.10 9.53 31.11
CA TYR A 493 -2.17 10.22 30.20
C TYR A 493 -2.12 9.62 28.77
N PRO A 494 -2.08 8.29 28.55
CA PRO A 494 -2.05 7.72 27.20
C PRO A 494 -3.28 8.09 26.36
N ILE A 495 -4.49 7.98 26.94
CA ILE A 495 -5.72 8.30 26.22
C ILE A 495 -5.90 9.81 26.02
N THR A 496 -5.49 10.65 26.98
CA THR A 496 -5.49 12.10 26.81
C THR A 496 -4.50 12.55 25.71
N VAL A 497 -3.34 11.90 25.59
CA VAL A 497 -2.38 12.17 24.49
C VAL A 497 -2.95 11.73 23.15
N LEU A 498 -3.58 10.55 23.06
CA LEU A 498 -4.27 10.10 21.84
C LEU A 498 -5.39 11.06 21.43
N PHE A 499 -6.17 11.54 22.40
CA PHE A 499 -7.21 12.55 22.16
C PHE A 499 -6.64 13.89 21.68
N GLY A 500 -5.52 14.35 22.26
CA GLY A 500 -4.82 15.55 21.81
C GLY A 500 -4.31 15.44 20.36
N LEU A 501 -3.74 14.28 20.00
CA LEU A 501 -3.35 13.97 18.62
C LEU A 501 -4.56 13.93 17.68
N LEU A 502 -5.65 13.26 18.07
CA LEU A 502 -6.90 13.24 17.31
C LEU A 502 -7.41 14.66 17.04
N CYS A 503 -7.53 15.49 18.07
CA CYS A 503 -7.93 16.90 17.94
C CYS A 503 -7.02 17.69 17.00
N PHE A 504 -5.69 17.51 17.08
CA PHE A 504 -4.74 18.15 16.19
C PHE A 504 -4.97 17.76 14.72
N PHE A 505 -5.13 16.46 14.42
CA PHE A 505 -5.40 16.00 13.06
C PHE A 505 -6.82 16.38 12.57
N CYS A 506 -7.83 16.45 13.44
CA CYS A 506 -9.14 17.00 13.12
C CYS A 506 -9.07 18.48 12.72
N VAL A 507 -8.29 19.31 13.44
CA VAL A 507 -8.09 20.72 13.09
C VAL A 507 -7.37 20.86 11.75
N LEU A 508 -6.31 20.07 11.51
CA LEU A 508 -5.62 20.06 10.21
C LEU A 508 -6.55 19.64 9.06
N TRP A 509 -7.42 18.65 9.29
CA TRP A 509 -8.44 18.21 8.34
C TRP A 509 -9.45 19.31 8.04
N LEU A 510 -10.01 19.97 9.06
CA LEU A 510 -10.92 21.11 8.90
C LEU A 510 -10.28 22.26 8.11
N VAL A 511 -9.02 22.60 8.39
CA VAL A 511 -8.28 23.64 7.66
C VAL A 511 -8.11 23.29 6.18
N MET A 512 -7.81 22.02 5.86
CA MET A 512 -7.69 21.57 4.46
C MET A 512 -9.05 21.60 3.74
N VAL A 513 -10.11 21.08 4.36
CA VAL A 513 -11.48 21.12 3.82
C VAL A 513 -11.90 22.57 3.56
N PHE A 514 -11.70 23.46 4.53
CA PHE A 514 -12.06 24.87 4.42
C PHE A 514 -11.28 25.59 3.32
N TYR A 515 -9.99 25.30 3.17
CA TYR A 515 -9.17 25.84 2.07
C TYR A 515 -9.64 25.38 0.69
N GLU A 516 -9.96 24.09 0.53
CA GLU A 516 -10.49 23.53 -0.73
C GLU A 516 -11.85 24.16 -1.09
N VAL A 517 -12.74 24.33 -0.10
CA VAL A 517 -14.04 24.99 -0.28
C VAL A 517 -13.90 26.47 -0.64
N LEU A 518 -13.01 27.21 0.00
CA LEU A 518 -12.81 28.64 -0.26
C LEU A 518 -12.14 28.92 -1.62
N THR A 519 -11.16 28.10 -2.02
CA THR A 519 -10.39 28.35 -3.24
C THR A 519 -11.04 27.77 -4.50
N GLY A 520 -11.95 26.80 -4.35
CA GLY A 520 -12.50 26.03 -5.47
C GLY A 520 -11.44 25.22 -6.22
N GLN A 521 -10.21 25.12 -5.67
CA GLN A 521 -9.07 24.45 -6.29
C GLN A 521 -8.56 23.34 -5.38
N GLN A 522 -8.34 22.17 -5.97
CA GLN A 522 -7.76 21.03 -5.28
C GLN A 522 -6.26 21.26 -5.04
N ILE A 523 -5.81 21.02 -3.81
CA ILE A 523 -4.39 21.02 -3.41
C ILE A 523 -3.63 19.91 -4.16
N ARG A 524 -3.11 20.21 -5.35
CA ARG A 524 -2.36 19.22 -6.16
C ARG A 524 -1.08 18.78 -5.45
N GLN A 525 -0.91 17.48 -5.30
CA GLN A 525 0.20 16.84 -4.59
C GLN A 525 1.55 16.85 -5.35
N ARG A 526 1.78 17.86 -6.21
CA ARG A 526 2.86 17.99 -7.21
C ARG A 526 4.27 17.60 -6.75
N VAL A 527 4.58 17.88 -5.48
CA VAL A 527 5.91 17.66 -4.87
C VAL A 527 6.15 16.18 -4.55
N LEU A 528 5.08 15.40 -4.35
CA LEU A 528 5.13 13.95 -4.13
C LEU A 528 4.83 13.15 -5.39
N ASP A 529 4.06 13.72 -6.32
CA ASP A 529 3.96 13.22 -7.70
C ASP A 529 5.34 13.05 -8.36
N THR A 530 6.32 13.87 -7.94
CA THR A 530 7.69 13.84 -8.46
C THR A 530 8.59 12.76 -7.84
N TYR A 531 8.18 12.09 -6.75
CA TYR A 531 8.96 11.05 -6.07
C TYR A 531 9.17 9.78 -6.93
N PHE A 532 8.20 9.43 -7.77
CA PHE A 532 8.25 8.23 -8.64
C PHE A 532 9.28 8.30 -9.79
N TYR A 533 9.83 9.49 -10.09
CA TYR A 533 10.73 9.67 -11.23
C TYR A 533 12.22 9.42 -10.93
N MET A 534 12.58 9.13 -9.67
CA MET A 534 13.92 8.67 -9.25
C MET A 534 14.03 7.15 -9.09
#